data_AF-A0A0K2RSV4-F1
#
_entry.id   AF-A0A0K2RSV4-F1
#
_cell.length_a   1.000
_cell.length_b   1.000
_cell.length_c   1.000
_cell.angle_alpha   90.00
_cell.angle_beta   90.00
_cell.angle_gamma   90.00
#
_symmetry.space_group_name_H-M   'P 1'
#
loop_
_entity.id
_entity.type
_entity.pdbx_description
1 polymer ?
#
loop_
_entity_poly.entity_id
_entity_poly.type
_entity_poly.pdbx_seq_one_letter_code
_entity_poly.pdbx_strand_id
1 'polypeptide(L)'
;MQPLKDMVELIASVGMEAVREKSIKLTEYAVALAEDILVPLGVEIVSPRNTAERGSHITVDHPLFGEVTRTLWERGVIPDFRPPHGLRIGLSPLSTSYAEVELGVTAIRDALTELL
;
A
#
# COMPACT_ATOMS: atom_id res chain seq x y z
N MET A 1 -13.53 2.83 26.63
CA MET A 1 -13.31 3.23 25.22
C MET A 1 -12.36 4.44 25.11
N GLN A 2 -11.28 4.51 25.90
CA GLN A 2 -10.32 5.62 25.82
C GLN A 2 -9.58 5.67 24.46
N PRO A 3 -9.08 4.56 23.91
CA PRO A 3 -8.34 4.59 22.63
C PRO A 3 -9.16 5.11 21.43
N LEU A 4 -10.48 4.88 21.43
CA LEU A 4 -11.36 5.41 20.38
C LEU A 4 -11.44 6.94 20.47
N LYS A 5 -11.56 7.50 21.68
CA LYS A 5 -11.63 8.95 21.87
C LYS A 5 -10.35 9.62 21.39
N ASP A 6 -9.21 9.08 21.79
CA ASP A 6 -7.90 9.63 21.42
C ASP A 6 -7.72 9.67 19.89
N MET A 7 -8.14 8.62 19.18
CA MET A 7 -8.07 8.59 17.71
C MET A 7 -9.04 9.57 17.04
N VAL A 8 -10.25 9.74 17.59
CA VAL A 8 -11.21 10.72 17.07
C VAL A 8 -10.72 12.15 17.32
N GLU A 9 -10.13 12.42 18.49
CA GLU A 9 -9.51 13.71 18.81
C GLU A 9 -8.32 14.01 17.91
N LEU A 10 -7.47 13.02 17.62
CA LEU A 10 -6.38 13.17 16.66
C LEU A 10 -6.92 13.53 15.27
N ILE A 11 -7.92 12.81 14.76
CA ILE A 11 -8.56 13.11 13.46
C ILE A 11 -9.17 14.52 13.48
N ALA A 12 -9.84 14.91 14.58
CA ALA A 12 -10.43 16.24 14.73
C ALA A 12 -9.38 17.36 14.75
N SER A 13 -8.19 17.10 15.31
CA SER A 13 -7.10 18.09 15.38
C SER A 13 -6.47 18.40 14.02
N VAL A 14 -6.51 17.45 13.07
CA VAL A 14 -5.93 17.61 11.72
C VAL A 14 -6.98 17.86 10.64
N GLY A 15 -8.21 17.38 10.84
CA GLY A 15 -9.31 17.47 9.87
C GLY A 15 -9.31 16.37 8.80
N MET A 16 -10.51 15.98 8.35
CA MET A 16 -10.68 14.93 7.33
C MET A 16 -10.15 15.32 5.94
N GLU A 17 -10.14 16.61 5.62
CA GLU A 17 -9.60 17.11 4.35
C GLU A 17 -8.09 16.81 4.23
N ALA A 18 -7.30 17.16 5.27
CA ALA A 18 -5.87 16.88 5.30
C ALA A 18 -5.57 15.36 5.28
N VAL A 19 -6.38 14.56 6.01
CA VAL A 19 -6.27 13.10 5.98
C VAL A 19 -6.51 12.55 4.58
N ARG A 20 -7.55 13.04 3.88
CA ARG A 20 -7.86 12.63 2.51
C ARG A 20 -6.79 13.10 1.51
N GLU A 21 -6.28 14.31 1.66
CA GLU A 21 -5.21 14.84 0.81
C GLU A 21 -3.96 13.96 0.93
N LYS A 22 -3.53 13.62 2.14
CA LYS A 22 -2.37 12.73 2.34
C LYS A 22 -2.65 11.30 1.87
N SER A 23 -3.87 10.79 2.03
CA SER A 23 -4.30 9.50 1.46
C SER A 23 -4.11 9.46 -0.06
N ILE A 24 -4.56 10.49 -0.77
CA ILE A 24 -4.41 10.60 -2.22
C ILE A 24 -2.92 10.60 -2.59
N LYS A 25 -2.12 11.49 -1.98
CA LYS A 25 -0.69 11.60 -2.27
C LYS A 25 0.08 10.30 -2.00
N LEU A 26 -0.20 9.61 -0.89
CA LEU A 26 0.43 8.32 -0.58
C LEU A 26 0.08 7.25 -1.63
N THR A 27 -1.19 7.16 -2.04
CA THR A 27 -1.60 6.17 -3.06
C THR A 27 -1.11 6.52 -4.45
N GLU A 28 -1.05 7.81 -4.84
CA GLU A 28 -0.41 8.23 -6.09
C GLU A 28 1.07 7.90 -6.10
N TYR A 29 1.77 8.14 -4.99
CA TYR A 29 3.18 7.77 -4.88
C TYR A 29 3.40 6.26 -4.98
N ALA A 30 2.57 5.45 -4.31
CA ALA A 30 2.61 4.00 -4.41
C ALA A 30 2.32 3.50 -5.85
N VAL A 31 1.38 4.14 -6.57
CA VAL A 31 1.12 3.82 -7.98
C VAL A 31 2.33 4.15 -8.84
N ALA A 32 2.93 5.34 -8.67
CA ALA A 32 4.11 5.73 -9.44
C ALA A 32 5.28 4.77 -9.22
N LEU A 33 5.54 4.37 -7.97
CA LEU A 33 6.55 3.36 -7.66
C LEU A 33 6.22 2.00 -8.30
N ALA A 34 4.97 1.54 -8.19
CA ALA A 34 4.56 0.28 -8.79
C ALA A 34 4.70 0.30 -10.32
N GLU A 35 4.34 1.40 -10.97
CA GLU A 35 4.52 1.59 -12.42
C GLU A 35 6.00 1.54 -12.83
N ASP A 36 6.88 2.14 -12.02
CA ASP A 36 8.31 2.19 -12.30
C ASP A 36 9.02 0.85 -12.04
N ILE A 37 8.71 0.17 -10.92
CA ILE A 37 9.54 -0.96 -10.45
C ILE A 37 8.83 -2.31 -10.36
N LEU A 38 7.49 -2.36 -10.39
CA LEU A 38 6.74 -3.62 -10.33
C LEU A 38 6.15 -4.01 -11.68
N VAL A 39 5.59 -3.06 -12.43
CA VAL A 39 5.02 -3.33 -13.77
C VAL A 39 6.04 -3.96 -14.72
N PRO A 40 7.34 -3.56 -14.75
CA PRO A 40 8.35 -4.23 -15.56
C PRO A 40 8.58 -5.71 -15.20
N LEU A 41 8.19 -6.14 -14.00
CA LEU A 41 8.25 -7.53 -13.53
C LEU A 41 6.96 -8.32 -13.81
N GLY A 42 6.02 -7.75 -14.57
CA GLY A 42 4.74 -8.39 -14.92
C GLY A 42 3.62 -8.18 -13.90
N VAL A 43 3.81 -7.28 -12.92
CA VAL A 43 2.79 -6.94 -11.93
C VAL A 43 1.73 -6.03 -12.55
N GLU A 44 0.45 -6.33 -12.33
CA GLU A 44 -0.66 -5.49 -12.76
C GLU A 44 -1.17 -4.62 -11.61
N ILE A 45 -1.49 -3.34 -11.88
CA ILE A 45 -2.12 -2.47 -10.89
C ILE A 45 -3.63 -2.49 -11.11
N VAL A 46 -4.35 -3.18 -10.22
CA VAL A 46 -5.80 -3.45 -10.32
C VAL A 46 -6.65 -2.29 -9.84
N SER A 47 -6.16 -1.51 -8.88
CA SER A 47 -6.92 -0.36 -8.37
C SER A 47 -7.13 0.72 -9.43
N PRO A 48 -8.29 1.43 -9.42
CA PRO A 48 -8.56 2.54 -10.32
C PRO A 48 -7.46 3.61 -10.28
N ARG A 49 -7.12 4.17 -11.44
CA ARG A 49 -6.18 5.29 -11.54
C ARG A 49 -6.79 6.60 -11.04
N ASN A 50 -8.09 6.78 -11.25
CA ASN A 50 -8.82 7.93 -10.75
C ASN A 50 -8.85 7.92 -9.22
N THR A 51 -8.24 8.94 -8.61
CA THR A 51 -8.15 9.07 -7.15
C THR A 51 -9.52 9.24 -6.49
N ALA A 52 -10.52 9.76 -7.22
CA ALA A 52 -11.89 9.86 -6.75
C ALA A 52 -12.60 8.50 -6.60
N GLU A 53 -12.09 7.45 -7.26
CA GLU A 53 -12.67 6.10 -7.26
C GLU A 53 -11.91 5.12 -6.36
N ARG A 54 -10.89 5.59 -5.61
CA ARG A 54 -10.14 4.76 -4.66
C ARG A 54 -9.98 5.39 -3.28
N GLY A 55 -9.90 4.51 -2.28
CA GLY A 55 -9.58 4.86 -0.89
C GLY A 55 -8.07 4.95 -0.64
N SER A 56 -7.67 4.72 0.61
CA SER A 56 -6.27 4.81 1.06
C SER A 56 -5.47 3.52 0.91
N HIS A 57 -5.69 2.79 -0.18
CA HIS A 57 -4.93 1.60 -0.51
C HIS A 57 -4.87 1.43 -2.03
N ILE A 58 -3.90 0.64 -2.49
CA ILE A 58 -3.88 0.11 -3.85
C ILE A 58 -3.75 -1.41 -3.81
N THR A 59 -4.29 -2.08 -4.81
CA THR A 59 -4.13 -3.52 -5.03
C THR A 59 -3.34 -3.72 -6.30
N VAL A 60 -2.31 -4.55 -6.21
CA VAL A 60 -1.52 -5.06 -7.33
C VAL A 60 -1.73 -6.56 -7.45
N ASP A 61 -1.54 -7.14 -8.63
CA ASP A 61 -1.77 -8.56 -8.90
C ASP A 61 -0.56 -9.19 -9.61
N HIS A 62 -0.20 -10.40 -9.18
CA HIS A 62 0.81 -11.22 -9.82
C HIS A 62 0.67 -12.68 -9.34
N PRO A 63 0.78 -13.71 -10.22
CA PRO A 63 0.60 -15.11 -9.84
C PRO A 63 1.47 -15.58 -8.67
N LEU A 64 2.67 -15.02 -8.52
CA LEU A 64 3.62 -15.36 -7.45
C LEU A 64 3.34 -14.65 -6.10
N PHE A 65 2.32 -13.77 -5.99
CA PHE A 65 2.12 -13.00 -4.76
C PHE A 65 1.73 -13.83 -3.54
N GLY A 66 1.23 -15.04 -3.71
CA GLY A 66 1.05 -15.97 -2.58
C GLY A 66 2.37 -16.41 -1.92
N GLU A 67 3.47 -16.45 -2.68
CA GLU A 67 4.82 -16.74 -2.16
C GLU A 67 5.51 -15.46 -1.68
N VAL A 68 5.45 -14.39 -2.48
CA VAL A 68 5.99 -13.08 -2.11
C VAL A 68 5.43 -12.61 -0.76
N THR A 69 4.13 -12.77 -0.50
CA THR A 69 3.51 -12.36 0.77
C THR A 69 4.16 -13.06 1.97
N ARG A 70 4.49 -14.36 1.85
CA ARG A 70 5.14 -15.12 2.93
C ARG A 70 6.50 -14.53 3.25
N THR A 71 7.31 -14.29 2.21
CA THR A 71 8.63 -13.66 2.34
C THR A 71 8.55 -12.25 2.94
N LEU A 72 7.55 -11.45 2.53
CA LEU A 72 7.35 -10.11 3.09
C LEU A 72 7.00 -10.15 4.58
N TRP A 73 6.13 -11.07 5.00
CA TRP A 73 5.77 -11.22 6.41
C TRP A 73 6.98 -11.61 7.28
N GLU A 74 7.86 -12.48 6.80
CA GLU A 74 9.13 -12.81 7.48
C GLU A 74 10.06 -11.58 7.62
N ARG A 75 9.98 -10.64 6.68
CA ARG A 75 10.74 -9.37 6.68
C ARG A 75 10.03 -8.24 7.44
N GLY A 76 8.87 -8.50 8.04
CA GLY A 76 8.09 -7.51 8.78
C GLY A 76 7.32 -6.51 7.89
N VAL A 77 7.24 -6.74 6.59
CA VAL A 77 6.41 -5.96 5.66
C VAL A 77 5.07 -6.68 5.54
N ILE A 78 3.99 -6.05 6.01
CA ILE A 78 2.69 -6.72 6.23
C ILE A 78 1.62 -6.18 5.26
N PRO A 79 1.65 -6.56 3.97
CA PRO A 79 0.51 -6.33 3.09
C PRO A 79 -0.59 -7.37 3.34
N ASP A 80 -1.76 -7.12 2.78
CA ASP A 80 -2.92 -8.01 2.86
C ASP A 80 -3.08 -8.78 1.54
N PHE A 81 -2.88 -10.09 1.57
CA PHE A 81 -3.04 -10.95 0.41
C PHE A 81 -4.52 -11.25 0.13
N ARG A 82 -4.91 -11.11 -1.13
CA ARG A 82 -6.28 -11.24 -1.63
C ARG A 82 -6.30 -12.32 -2.71
N PRO A 83 -6.73 -13.54 -2.38
CA PRO A 83 -6.79 -14.62 -3.37
C PRO A 83 -7.58 -14.23 -4.63
N PRO A 84 -7.18 -14.71 -5.82
CA PRO A 84 -6.12 -15.71 -6.03
C PRO A 84 -4.70 -15.14 -6.00
N HIS A 85 -4.48 -13.88 -6.42
CA HIS A 85 -3.13 -13.36 -6.69
C HIS A 85 -2.93 -11.89 -6.26
N GLY A 86 -3.92 -11.26 -5.64
CA GLY A 86 -3.87 -9.85 -5.30
C GLY A 86 -3.05 -9.58 -4.04
N LEU A 87 -2.33 -8.47 -4.04
CA LEU A 87 -1.62 -7.93 -2.88
C LEU A 87 -2.10 -6.50 -2.62
N ARG A 88 -2.78 -6.29 -1.50
CA ARG A 88 -3.31 -4.98 -1.10
C ARG A 88 -2.33 -4.25 -0.20
N ILE A 89 -1.90 -3.08 -0.66
CA ILE A 89 -0.99 -2.16 0.01
C ILE A 89 -1.84 -1.08 0.70
N GLY A 90 -2.05 -1.23 2.02
CA GLY A 90 -2.80 -0.28 2.84
C GLY A 90 -1.93 0.86 3.33
N LEU A 91 -2.37 2.11 3.10
CA LEU A 91 -1.61 3.31 3.43
C LEU A 91 -2.41 4.16 4.41
N SER A 92 -2.05 4.13 5.69
CA SER A 92 -2.75 4.90 6.73
C SER A 92 -2.18 6.33 6.78
N PRO A 93 -2.93 7.38 6.45
CA PRO A 93 -2.36 8.72 6.33
C PRO A 93 -1.78 9.28 7.65
N LEU A 94 -2.32 8.87 8.79
CA LEU A 94 -1.86 9.38 10.09
C LEU A 94 -0.56 8.73 10.57
N SER A 95 -0.25 7.52 10.10
CA SER A 95 0.89 6.74 10.62
C SER A 95 1.92 6.36 9.55
N THR A 96 1.54 6.32 8.27
CA THR A 96 2.44 5.94 7.17
C THR A 96 3.14 7.18 6.61
N SER A 97 4.46 7.07 6.49
CA SER A 97 5.34 8.01 5.81
C SER A 97 5.59 7.60 4.35
N TYR A 98 6.03 8.54 3.51
CA TYR A 98 6.42 8.23 2.13
C TYR A 98 7.61 7.26 2.07
N ALA A 99 8.57 7.39 2.99
CA ALA A 99 9.72 6.48 3.07
C ALA A 99 9.28 5.03 3.37
N GLU A 100 8.26 4.83 4.21
CA GLU A 100 7.70 3.50 4.44
C GLU A 100 6.95 2.95 3.22
N VAL A 101 6.32 3.81 2.42
CA VAL A 101 5.73 3.40 1.11
C VAL A 101 6.83 2.90 0.19
N GLU A 102 7.90 3.68 0.03
CA GLU A 102 9.04 3.32 -0.82
C GLU A 102 9.69 2.00 -0.36
N LEU A 103 9.94 1.87 0.94
CA LEU A 103 10.47 0.64 1.54
C LEU A 103 9.55 -0.55 1.28
N GLY A 104 8.23 -0.40 1.48
CA GLY A 104 7.25 -1.46 1.28
C GLY A 104 7.16 -1.91 -0.19
N VAL A 105 7.10 -0.97 -1.13
CA VAL A 105 7.02 -1.30 -2.58
C VAL A 105 8.33 -1.89 -3.08
N THR A 106 9.48 -1.39 -2.60
CA THR A 106 10.80 -1.95 -2.91
C THR A 106 10.95 -3.38 -2.37
N ALA A 107 10.45 -3.65 -1.16
CA ALA A 107 10.46 -5.00 -0.60
C ALA A 107 9.62 -5.98 -1.44
N ILE A 108 8.48 -5.54 -2.00
CA ILE A 108 7.68 -6.35 -2.93
C ILE A 108 8.50 -6.69 -4.18
N ARG A 109 9.18 -5.70 -4.77
CA ARG A 109 10.04 -5.90 -5.94
C ARG A 109 11.13 -6.92 -5.67
N ASP A 110 11.84 -6.75 -4.55
CA ASP A 110 12.99 -7.59 -4.21
C ASP A 110 12.54 -9.04 -3.96
N ALA A 111 11.48 -9.22 -3.17
CA ALA A 111 10.91 -10.54 -2.90
C ALA A 111 10.34 -11.21 -4.17
N LEU A 112 9.78 -10.45 -5.11
CA LEU A 112 9.35 -10.98 -6.40
C LEU A 112 10.54 -11.39 -7.27
N THR A 113 11.58 -10.57 -7.33
CA THR A 113 12.79 -10.81 -8.14
C THR A 113 13.54 -12.06 -7.68
N GLU A 114 13.50 -12.39 -6.38
CA GLU A 114 14.08 -13.63 -5.85
C GLU A 114 13.38 -14.91 -6.35
N LEU A 115 12.14 -14.81 -6.85
CA LEU A 115 11.34 -15.93 -7.34
C LEU A 115 11.30 -16.04 -8.87
N LEU A 116 11.73 -15.00 -9.59
CA LEU A 116 11.80 -14.95 -11.06
C LEU A 116 13.13 -15.53 -11.55
#